data_AF-A0A455UFR1-F1
#
_entry.id   AF-A0A455UFR1-F1
#
_cell.length_a   1.000
_cell.length_b   1.000
_cell.length_c   1.000
_cell.angle_alpha   90.00
_cell.angle_beta   90.00
_cell.angle_gamma   90.00
#
_symmetry.space_group_name_H-M   'P 1'
#
loop_
_entity.id
_entity.type
_entity.pdbx_description
1 polymer ?
#
loop_
_entity_poly.entity_id
_entity_poly.type
_entity_poly.pdbx_seq_one_letter_code
_entity_poly.pdbx_strand_id
1 'polypeptide(L)' 'MGSQEQLEDVASRYGVIWRKVEAPDSAMTYTIDHSASLYLVNREGDILQRVLYSPTPHGLVSALESELGS' A
#
# COMPACT_ATOMS: atom_id res chain seq x y z
N MET A 1 3.81 7.55 -17.52
CA MET A 1 3.62 6.22 -16.89
C MET A 1 4.99 5.68 -16.58
N GLY A 2 5.21 5.08 -15.41
CA GLY A 2 6.50 4.44 -15.08
C GLY A 2 6.73 3.20 -15.96
N SER A 3 7.99 2.83 -16.20
CA SER A 3 8.34 1.56 -16.84
C SER A 3 7.92 0.38 -15.96
N GLN A 4 7.80 -0.81 -16.55
CA GLN A 4 7.51 -2.02 -15.78
C GLN A 4 8.55 -2.27 -14.68
N GLU A 5 9.83 -2.06 -14.99
CA GLU A 5 10.92 -2.12 -14.01
C GLU A 5 10.73 -1.14 -12.85
N GLN A 6 10.31 0.10 -13.12
CA GLN A 6 10.04 1.09 -12.08
C GLN A 6 8.85 0.67 -11.19
N LEU A 7 7.84 0.02 -11.76
CA LEU A 7 6.69 -0.48 -11.00
C LEU A 7 7.09 -1.68 -10.14
N GLU A 8 7.92 -2.58 -10.65
CA GLU A 8 8.45 -3.73 -9.92
C GLU A 8 9.37 -3.32 -8.76
N ASP A 9 10.25 -2.33 -8.97
CA ASP A 9 11.10 -1.75 -7.90
C ASP A 9 10.25 -1.21 -6.75
N VAL A 10 9.27 -0.36 -7.06
CA VAL A 10 8.41 0.24 -6.03
C VAL A 10 7.55 -0.82 -5.34
N ALA A 11 7.00 -1.78 -6.09
CA ALA A 11 6.22 -2.86 -5.50
C ALA A 11 7.06 -3.70 -4.52
N SER A 12 8.30 -4.03 -4.87
CA SER A 12 9.22 -4.77 -4.00
C SER A 12 9.55 -3.99 -2.74
N ARG A 13 9.94 -2.71 -2.88
CA ARG A 13 10.35 -1.85 -1.77
C ARG A 13 9.26 -1.63 -0.73
N TYR A 14 8.00 -1.58 -1.17
CA TYR A 14 6.84 -1.37 -0.29
C TYR A 14 5.97 -2.62 -0.12
N GLY A 15 6.48 -3.80 -0.47
CA GLY A 15 5.79 -5.07 -0.27
C GLY A 15 4.39 -5.14 -0.89
N VAL A 16 4.16 -4.43 -1.99
CA VAL A 16 2.88 -4.44 -2.71
C VAL A 16 2.85 -5.69 -3.59
N ILE A 17 1.82 -6.51 -3.40
CA ILE A 17 1.53 -7.63 -4.27
C ILE A 17 0.38 -7.20 -5.18
N TRP A 18 0.52 -7.44 -6.47
CA TRP A 18 -0.51 -7.12 -7.45
C TRP A 18 -0.61 -8.22 -8.51
N ARG A 19 -1.77 -8.29 -9.16
CA ARG A 19 -2.03 -9.24 -10.23
C ARG A 19 -3.01 -8.65 -11.23
N LYS A 20 -2.68 -8.75 -12.52
CA LYS A 20 -3.65 -8.52 -13.59
C LYS A 20 -4.63 -9.69 -13.66
N VAL A 21 -5.92 -9.38 -13.64
CA VAL A 21 -7.01 -10.36 -13.69
C VAL A 21 -7.86 -10.04 -14.91
N GLU A 22 -8.15 -11.06 -15.72
CA GLU A 22 -9.03 -10.90 -16.88
C GLU A 22 -10.46 -10.58 -16.41
N ALA A 23 -11.05 -9.56 -17.02
CA ALA A 23 -12.39 -9.09 -16.71
C ALA A 23 -13.07 -8.62 -18.01
N PRO A 24 -13.54 -9.55 -18.86
CA PRO A 24 -14.03 -9.24 -20.20
C PRO A 24 -15.17 -8.21 -20.25
N ASP A 25 -15.94 -8.13 -19.17
CA ASP A 25 -17.07 -7.20 -19.04
C ASP A 25 -16.66 -5.79 -18.57
N SER A 26 -15.38 -5.57 -18.24
CA SER A 26 -14.85 -4.24 -17.93
C SER A 26 -14.48 -3.50 -19.22
N ALA A 27 -14.58 -2.16 -19.21
CA ALA A 27 -14.20 -1.34 -20.37
C ALA A 27 -12.74 -1.53 -20.81
N MET A 28 -11.87 -1.96 -19.88
CA MET A 28 -10.46 -2.25 -20.13
C MET A 28 -10.16 -3.73 -20.35
N THR A 29 -11.18 -4.60 -20.30
CA THR A 29 -11.12 -6.07 -20.35
C THR A 29 -10.28 -6.74 -19.25
N TYR A 30 -9.77 -5.98 -18.28
CA TYR A 30 -9.04 -6.49 -17.13
C TYR A 30 -9.27 -5.64 -15.89
N THR A 31 -8.88 -6.17 -14.73
CA THR A 31 -8.74 -5.47 -13.45
C THR A 31 -7.35 -5.73 -12.87
N ILE A 32 -6.94 -4.92 -11.90
CA ILE A 32 -5.73 -5.15 -11.11
C ILE A 32 -6.15 -5.44 -9.66
N ASP A 33 -5.94 -6.68 -9.24
CA ASP A 33 -5.97 -7.03 -7.82
C ASP A 33 -4.68 -6.52 -7.17
N HIS A 34 -4.78 -5.95 -5.98
CA HIS A 34 -3.64 -5.34 -5.28
C HIS A 34 -3.82 -5.36 -3.76
N SER A 35 -2.73 -5.57 -3.05
CA SER A 35 -2.67 -5.31 -1.61
C SER A 35 -2.63 -3.81 -1.33
N ALA A 36 -3.26 -3.37 -0.23
CA ALA A 36 -3.15 -2.02 0.27
C ALA A 36 -2.61 -2.01 1.71
N SER A 37 -1.66 -1.12 1.98
CA SER A 37 -1.12 -0.86 3.32
C SER A 37 -0.81 0.62 3.44
N LEU A 38 -0.86 1.11 4.68
CA LEU A 38 -0.46 2.46 5.05
C LEU A 38 0.93 2.38 5.68
N TYR A 39 1.75 3.40 5.43
CA TYR A 39 3.07 3.55 6.03
C TYR A 39 3.07 4.83 6.87
N LEU A 40 3.36 4.71 8.16
CA LEU A 40 3.58 5.85 9.04
C LEU A 40 5.04 6.26 8.92
N VAL A 41 5.29 7.50 8.50
CA VAL A 41 6.62 8.02 8.19
C VAL A 41 6.89 9.26 9.05
N ASN A 42 8.07 9.35 9.67
CA ASN A 42 8.48 10.53 10.45
C ASN A 42 8.96 11.68 9.53
N ARG A 43 9.41 12.79 10.12
CA ARG A 43 9.87 13.97 9.35
C ARG A 43 11.21 13.72 8.64
N GLU A 44 11.98 12.80 9.18
CA GLU A 44 13.29 12.38 8.70
C GLU A 44 13.18 11.40 7.51
N GLY A 45 11.97 10.87 7.25
CA GLY A 45 11.67 9.96 6.15
C GLY A 45 11.73 8.48 6.53
N ASP A 46 11.93 8.14 7.81
CA ASP A 46 11.93 6.78 8.30
C ASP A 46 10.51 6.22 8.40
N ILE A 47 10.35 4.98 7.93
CA ILE A 47 9.11 4.24 8.12
C ILE A 47 9.08 3.72 9.56
N LEU A 48 8.21 4.31 10.37
CA LEU A 48 8.00 3.91 11.76
C LEU A 48 7.19 2.60 11.84
N GLN A 49 6.12 2.51 11.03
CA GLN A 49 5.22 1.36 11.08
C GLN A 49 4.50 1.14 9.75
N ARG A 50 4.26 -0.14 9.43
CA ARG A 50 3.33 -0.55 8.35
C ARG A 50 2.01 -0.99 8.97
N VAL A 51 0.92 -0.36 8.55
CA VAL A 51 -0.45 -0.64 9.00
C VAL A 51 -1.23 -1.24 7.85
N LEU A 52 -1.89 -2.39 8.06
CA LEU A 52 -2.77 -2.95 7.03
C LEU A 52 -3.95 -2.02 6.77
N TYR A 53 -4.31 -1.85 5.50
CA TYR A 53 -5.51 -1.08 5.16
C TYR A 53 -6.76 -1.75 5.76
N SER A 54 -7.62 -0.93 6.36
CA SER A 54 -8.91 -1.33 6.90
C SER A 54 -9.93 -0.24 6.59
N PRO A 55 -11.21 -0.58 6.34
CA PRO A 55 -12.27 0.41 6.24
C PRO A 55 -12.54 1.11 7.59
N THR A 56 -12.03 0.58 8.70
CA THR A 56 -12.10 1.20 10.03
C THR A 56 -10.76 1.82 10.41
N PRO A 57 -10.76 2.99 11.09
CA PRO A 57 -9.54 3.73 11.38
C PRO A 57 -8.73 3.14 12.54
N HIS A 58 -9.25 2.13 13.26
CA HIS A 58 -8.70 1.69 14.55
C HIS A 58 -7.22 1.30 14.47
N GLY A 59 -6.82 0.53 13.45
CA GLY A 59 -5.42 0.14 13.27
C GLY A 59 -4.48 1.31 13.04
N LEU A 60 -4.93 2.35 12.33
CA LEU A 60 -4.14 3.56 12.11
C LEU A 60 -4.03 4.40 13.39
N VAL A 61 -5.13 4.54 14.14
CA VAL A 61 -5.14 5.26 15.42
C VAL A 61 -4.19 4.59 16.41
N SER A 62 -4.27 3.27 16.59
CA SER A 62 -3.36 2.54 17.48
C SER A 62 -1.89 2.68 17.06
N ALA A 63 -1.62 2.69 15.76
CA ALA A 63 -0.27 2.90 15.26
C ALA A 63 0.27 4.31 15.59
N LEU A 64 -0.58 5.34 15.44
CA LEU A 64 -0.22 6.71 15.81
C LEU A 64 0.01 6.86 17.31
N GLU A 65 -0.87 6.29 18.14
CA GLU A 65 -0.73 6.32 19.60
C GLU A 65 0.56 5.62 20.07
N SER A 66 0.93 4.51 19.43
CA SER A 66 2.19 3.81 19.72
C SER A 66 3.43 4.65 19.42
N GLU A 67 3.44 5.40 18.31
CA GLU A 67 4.61 6.16 17.86
C GLU A 67 4.67 7.60 18.42
N LEU A 68 3.52 8.20 18.75
CA LEU A 68 3.40 9.60 19.18
C LEU A 68 3.03 9.75 20.66
N GLY A 69 2.59 8.68 21.32
CA GLY A 69 2.08 8.69 22.70
C GLY A 69 3.14 8.50 23.79
N SER A 70 4.43 8.65 23.48
CA SER A 70 5.53 8.66 24.46
C SER A 70 5.96 10.08 24.84
#